data_AF-A0A139NR03-F1
#
_entry.id   AF-A0A139NR03-F1
#
_cell.length_a   1.000
_cell.length_b   1.000
_cell.length_c   1.000
_cell.angle_alpha   90.00
_cell.angle_beta   90.00
_cell.angle_gamma   90.00
#
_symmetry.space_group_name_H-M   'P 1'
#
loop_
_entity.id
_entity.type
_entity.pdbx_description
1 polymer ?
#
loop_
_entity_poly.entity_id
_entity_poly.type
_entity_poly.pdbx_seq_one_letter_code
_entity_poly.pdbx_strand_id
1 'polypeptide(L)'
;MEYYDLPLLSSFFLTIRDGQVYFKRGDQEGIQLEILSWDGQEPQQLPNVEVDENQLRVHLFGKSQVTVYLPECWLSILELKVGQASVNLEYAPFEDITIESSSDKNNRIS
;
A
#
# COMPACT_ATOMS: atom_id res chain seq x y z
N MET A 1 -8.09 11.15 8.49
CA MET A 1 -7.15 10.13 8.96
C MET A 1 -7.95 8.88 9.18
N GLU A 2 -7.60 7.82 8.46
CA GLU A 2 -8.22 6.50 8.59
C GLU A 2 -7.15 5.50 9.02
N TYR A 3 -7.58 4.54 9.82
CA TYR A 3 -6.69 3.61 10.49
C TYR A 3 -7.30 2.22 10.50
N TYR A 4 -6.51 1.22 10.11
CA TYR A 4 -6.92 -0.18 10.02
C TYR A 4 -5.96 -1.05 10.80
N ASP A 5 -6.47 -1.77 11.79
CA ASP A 5 -5.80 -2.91 12.43
C ASP A 5 -6.20 -4.18 11.68
N LEU A 6 -5.26 -4.76 10.96
CA LEU A 6 -5.49 -5.93 10.12
C LEU A 6 -4.80 -7.16 10.75
N PRO A 7 -5.39 -8.36 10.61
CA PRO A 7 -4.78 -9.57 11.13
C PRO A 7 -3.42 -9.83 10.45
N LEU A 8 -2.65 -10.77 11.01
CA LEU A 8 -1.45 -11.25 10.35
C LEU A 8 -1.83 -11.97 9.04
N LEU A 9 -1.46 -11.37 7.92
CA LEU A 9 -1.73 -11.85 6.57
C LEU A 9 -0.40 -12.16 5.88
N SER A 10 -0.30 -13.30 5.21
CA SER A 10 0.96 -13.74 4.60
C SER A 10 1.36 -12.93 3.38
N SER A 11 0.41 -12.34 2.67
CA SER A 11 0.68 -11.64 1.41
C SER A 11 0.05 -10.25 1.41
N PHE A 12 0.78 -9.26 0.90
CA PHE A 12 0.34 -7.89 0.79
C PHE A 12 0.49 -7.35 -0.64
N PHE A 13 -0.61 -6.92 -1.23
CA PHE A 13 -0.68 -6.30 -2.54
C PHE A 13 -1.11 -4.84 -2.38
N LEU A 14 -0.26 -3.91 -2.83
CA LEU A 14 -0.54 -2.48 -2.79
C LEU A 14 -0.50 -1.90 -4.20
N THR A 15 -1.60 -1.28 -4.62
CA THR A 15 -1.64 -0.40 -5.80
C THR A 15 -1.71 1.05 -5.34
N ILE A 16 -0.74 1.87 -5.72
CA ILE A 16 -0.71 3.30 -5.44
C ILE A 16 -0.46 4.09 -6.72
N ARG A 17 -1.38 5.00 -7.06
CA ARG A 17 -1.29 5.78 -8.30
C ARG A 17 -0.43 7.04 -8.16
N ASP A 18 -0.56 7.77 -7.06
CA ASP A 18 0.14 9.04 -6.80
C ASP A 18 0.31 9.22 -5.28
N GLY A 19 1.37 9.92 -4.88
CA GLY A 19 1.66 10.26 -3.49
C GLY A 19 2.85 9.50 -2.91
N GLN A 20 2.71 9.04 -1.66
CA GLN A 20 3.80 8.46 -0.90
C GLN A 20 3.31 7.32 -0.01
N VAL A 21 4.08 6.23 0.03
CA VAL A 21 3.90 5.15 0.99
C VAL A 21 5.21 4.86 1.72
N TYR A 22 5.12 4.68 3.04
CA TYR A 22 6.22 4.32 3.91
C TYR A 22 5.92 2.97 4.55
N PHE A 23 6.83 2.01 4.44
CA PHE A 23 6.76 0.73 5.13
C PHE A 23 7.72 0.76 6.30
N LYS A 24 7.18 0.65 7.51
CA LYS A 24 7.90 0.74 8.77
C LYS A 24 7.69 -0.51 9.59
N ARG A 25 8.56 -0.70 10.57
CA ARG A 25 8.36 -1.73 11.59
C ARG A 25 7.24 -1.27 12.53
N GLY A 26 6.25 -2.14 12.72
CA GLY A 26 5.19 -1.99 13.71
C GLY A 26 5.53 -2.67 15.04
N ASP A 27 4.75 -2.36 16.06
CA ASP A 27 4.84 -2.96 17.39
C ASP A 27 3.74 -4.01 17.67
N GLN A 28 2.82 -4.19 16.72
CA GLN A 28 1.72 -5.14 16.79
C GLN A 28 2.03 -6.46 16.06
N GLU A 29 1.26 -7.50 16.38
CA GLU A 29 1.32 -8.80 15.69
C GLU A 29 0.73 -8.77 14.27
N GLY A 30 -0.11 -7.79 13.97
CA GLY A 30 -0.78 -7.61 12.68
C GLY A 30 -0.18 -6.53 11.79
N ILE A 31 -0.84 -6.25 10.66
CA ILE A 31 -0.49 -5.13 9.78
C ILE A 31 -1.33 -3.93 10.19
N GLN A 32 -0.71 -2.77 10.39
CA GLN A 32 -1.44 -1.52 10.63
C GLN A 32 -1.31 -0.60 9.41
N LEU A 33 -2.43 -0.10 8.92
CA LEU A 33 -2.47 0.86 7.81
C LEU A 33 -2.93 2.21 8.33
N GLU A 34 -2.09 3.23 8.19
CA GLU A 34 -2.39 4.61 8.56
C GLU A 34 -2.47 5.48 7.30
N ILE A 35 -3.67 5.92 6.95
CA ILE A 35 -3.92 6.81 5.81
C ILE A 35 -4.01 8.25 6.34
N LEU A 36 -2.92 9.00 6.17
CA LEU A 36 -2.77 10.36 6.68
C LEU A 36 -3.60 11.36 5.88
N SER A 37 -3.59 11.23 4.56
CA SER A 37 -4.36 12.07 3.65
C SER A 37 -4.70 11.35 2.35
N TRP A 38 -5.87 11.63 1.79
CA TRP A 38 -6.23 11.32 0.40
C TRP A 38 -7.03 12.50 -0.18
N ASP A 39 -6.91 12.77 -1.48
CA ASP A 39 -7.62 13.87 -2.17
C ASP A 39 -8.81 13.42 -3.05
N GLY A 40 -9.08 12.11 -3.06
CA GLY A 40 -10.15 11.48 -3.83
C GLY A 40 -11.54 12.00 -3.44
N GLN A 41 -12.20 12.69 -4.37
CA GLN A 41 -13.55 13.22 -4.19
C GLN A 41 -14.63 12.30 -4.74
N GLU A 42 -14.25 11.39 -5.65
CA GLU A 42 -15.16 10.41 -6.22
C GLU A 42 -15.08 9.08 -5.47
N PRO A 43 -16.19 8.31 -5.34
CA PRO A 43 -16.20 7.02 -4.64
C PRO A 43 -15.11 6.04 -5.13
N GLN A 44 -14.82 6.07 -6.43
CA GLN A 44 -13.78 5.26 -7.07
C GLN A 44 -12.32 5.68 -6.74
N GLN A 45 -12.15 6.80 -6.05
CA GLN A 45 -10.86 7.34 -5.61
C GLN A 45 -10.64 7.19 -4.10
N LEU A 46 -11.63 6.66 -3.37
CA LEU A 46 -11.49 6.34 -1.96
C LEU A 46 -10.51 5.18 -1.78
N PRO A 47 -9.76 5.14 -0.67
CA PRO A 47 -8.99 3.96 -0.30
C PRO A 47 -9.89 2.72 -0.25
N ASN A 48 -9.47 1.65 -0.93
CA ASN A 48 -10.12 0.35 -0.83
C ASN A 48 -9.16 -0.61 -0.15
N VAL A 49 -9.62 -1.21 0.96
CA VAL A 49 -8.88 -2.18 1.77
C VAL A 49 -9.69 -3.47 1.79
N GLU A 50 -9.16 -4.51 1.17
CA GLU A 50 -9.80 -5.81 1.05
C GLU A 50 -8.94 -6.86 1.75
N VAL A 51 -9.60 -7.70 2.56
CA VAL A 51 -8.98 -8.87 3.18
C VAL A 51 -9.67 -10.09 2.60
N ASP A 52 -8.90 -10.94 1.94
CA ASP A 52 -9.38 -12.20 1.37
C ASP A 52 -8.42 -13.33 1.72
N GLU A 53 -8.94 -14.39 2.33
CA GLU A 53 -8.18 -15.51 2.88
C GLU A 53 -6.99 -15.04 3.75
N ASN A 54 -5.77 -15.06 3.19
CA ASN A 54 -4.51 -14.66 3.82
C ASN A 54 -3.84 -13.48 3.09
N GLN A 55 -4.61 -12.72 2.31
CA GLN A 55 -4.12 -11.65 1.46
C GLN A 55 -4.71 -10.31 1.87
N LEU A 56 -3.85 -9.32 2.02
CA LEU A 56 -4.23 -7.92 2.11
C LEU A 56 -4.12 -7.29 0.73
N ARG A 57 -5.20 -6.69 0.23
CA ARG A 57 -5.19 -5.88 -0.99
C ARG A 57 -5.58 -4.46 -0.66
N VAL A 58 -4.71 -3.51 -1.01
CA VAL A 58 -4.94 -2.09 -0.80
C VAL A 58 -4.83 -1.37 -2.13
N HIS A 59 -5.86 -0.60 -2.48
CA HIS A 59 -5.90 0.21 -3.68
C HIS A 59 -6.06 1.69 -3.31
N LEU A 60 -5.09 2.50 -3.73
CA LEU A 60 -5.01 3.94 -3.48
C LEU A 60 -4.95 4.67 -4.84
N PHE A 61 -6.13 5.06 -5.34
CA PHE A 61 -6.27 5.68 -6.67
C PHE A 61 -6.20 7.21 -6.65
N GLY A 62 -6.49 7.86 -5.52
CA GLY A 62 -6.23 9.28 -5.28
C GLY A 62 -4.80 9.53 -4.78
N LYS A 63 -4.37 10.79 -4.77
CA LYS A 63 -3.07 11.17 -4.21
C LYS A 63 -3.10 10.93 -2.71
N SER A 64 -2.27 10.00 -2.25
CA SER A 64 -2.36 9.47 -0.90
C SER A 64 -1.04 9.55 -0.15
N GLN A 65 -1.09 9.81 1.15
CA GLN A 65 0.06 9.65 2.04
C GLN A 65 -0.28 8.55 3.06
N VAL A 66 0.49 7.46 3.02
CA VAL A 66 0.19 6.25 3.80
C VAL A 66 1.43 5.74 4.52
N THR A 67 1.26 5.30 5.75
CA THR A 67 2.25 4.50 6.47
C THR A 67 1.68 3.11 6.69
N VAL A 68 2.47 2.09 6.33
CA VAL A 68 2.20 0.69 6.62
C VAL A 68 3.16 0.27 7.74
N TYR A 69 2.62 -0.17 8.86
CA TYR A 69 3.42 -0.79 9.93
C TYR A 69 3.30 -2.31 9.81
N LEU A 70 4.43 -2.98 9.67
CA LEU A 70 4.52 -4.42 9.46
C LEU A 70 5.00 -5.14 10.74
N PRO A 71 4.52 -6.37 10.99
CA PRO A 71 4.87 -7.13 12.18
C PRO A 71 6.34 -7.62 12.16
N GLU A 72 6.86 -7.99 13.34
CA GLU A 72 8.19 -8.60 13.49
C GLU A 72 8.22 -10.10 13.13
N CYS A 73 7.61 -10.48 12.01
CA CYS A 73 7.63 -11.86 11.49
C CYS A 73 7.77 -11.85 9.96
N TRP A 74 8.23 -12.98 9.40
CA TRP A 74 8.34 -13.14 7.95
C TRP A 74 6.95 -13.31 7.32
N LEU A 75 6.72 -12.54 6.27
CA LEU A 75 5.58 -12.59 5.37
C LEU A 75 6.04 -13.19 4.04
N SER A 76 5.12 -13.76 3.26
CA SER A 76 5.45 -14.43 2.02
C SER A 76 5.69 -13.44 0.88
N ILE A 77 4.71 -12.59 0.55
CA ILE A 77 4.74 -11.81 -0.70
C ILE A 77 4.41 -10.35 -0.45
N LEU A 78 5.21 -9.45 -1.01
CA LEU A 78 4.85 -8.05 -1.27
C LEU A 78 4.78 -7.80 -2.78
N GLU A 79 3.62 -7.37 -3.27
CA GLU A 79 3.47 -6.87 -4.64
C GLU A 79 3.10 -5.39 -4.61
N LEU A 80 3.91 -4.55 -5.25
CA LEU A 80 3.70 -3.12 -5.37
C LEU A 80 3.45 -2.74 -6.82
N LYS A 81 2.30 -2.12 -7.09
CA LYS A 81 1.99 -1.45 -8.35
C LYS A 81 2.02 0.06 -8.13
N VAL A 82 3.03 0.73 -8.68
CA VAL A 82 3.41 2.10 -8.33
C VAL A 82 3.33 3.01 -9.56
N GLY A 83 2.40 3.97 -9.54
CA GLY A 83 2.29 5.02 -10.55
C GLY A 83 3.30 6.16 -10.32
N GLN A 84 2.81 7.39 -10.23
CA GLN A 84 3.58 8.58 -9.86
C GLN A 84 3.75 8.71 -8.33
N ALA A 85 3.98 7.60 -7.64
CA ALA A 85 4.13 7.58 -6.19
C ALA A 85 5.57 7.24 -5.78
N SER A 86 5.97 7.70 -4.61
CA SER A 86 7.21 7.28 -3.96
C SER A 86 6.93 6.17 -2.96
N VAL A 87 7.73 5.11 -3.00
CA VAL A 87 7.69 4.02 -2.02
C VAL A 87 8.99 4.05 -1.21
N ASN A 88 8.87 4.10 0.12
CA ASN A 88 9.99 3.94 1.02
C ASN A 88 9.82 2.65 1.83
N LEU A 89 10.73 1.69 1.61
CA LEU A 89 10.78 0.42 2.33
C LEU A 89 11.84 0.49 3.44
N GLU A 90 11.51 1.13 4.57
CA GLU A 90 12.41 1.17 5.74
C GLU A 90 12.49 -0.22 6.41
N TYR A 91 11.41 -0.98 6.34
CA TYR A 91 11.31 -2.36 6.82
C TYR A 91 10.45 -3.19 5.87
N ALA A 92 10.94 -4.36 5.47
CA ALA A 92 10.29 -5.24 4.50
C ALA A 92 10.57 -6.73 4.83
N PRO A 93 9.84 -7.32 5.79
CA PRO A 93 10.01 -8.71 6.19
C PRO A 93 9.28 -9.67 5.24
N PHE A 94 9.53 -9.55 3.93
CA PHE A 94 8.89 -10.38 2.91
C PHE A 94 9.89 -11.32 2.25
N GLU A 95 9.51 -12.59 2.08
CA GLU A 95 10.31 -13.58 1.36
C GLU A 95 10.49 -13.17 -0.09
N ASP A 96 9.41 -12.72 -0.75
CA ASP A 96 9.40 -12.25 -2.13
C ASP A 96 8.84 -10.83 -2.25
N ILE A 97 9.52 -9.98 -3.02
CA ILE A 97 9.10 -8.60 -3.30
C ILE A 97 9.07 -8.36 -4.80
N THR A 98 7.92 -7.98 -5.34
CA THR A 98 7.73 -7.55 -6.73
C THR A 98 7.31 -6.09 -6.77
N ILE A 99 7.97 -5.29 -7.60
CA ILE A 99 7.65 -3.87 -7.80
C ILE A 99 7.46 -3.61 -9.29
N GLU A 100 6.22 -3.29 -9.65
CA GLU A 100 5.84 -2.84 -10.98
C GLU A 100 5.63 -1.33 -10.95
N SER A 101 6.48 -0.58 -11.65
CA SER A 101 6.29 0.86 -11.81
C SER A 101 5.71 1.19 -13.18
N SER A 102 4.58 1.90 -13.19
CA SER A 102 3.99 2.46 -14.41
C SER A 102 4.16 3.98 -14.39
N SER A 103 5.28 4.45 -14.92
CA SER A 103 5.43 5.86 -15.28
C SER A 103 4.63 6.10 -16.56
N ASP A 104 3.32 6.30 -16.42
CA ASP A 104 2.45 6.57 -17.57
C ASP A 104 2.82 7.94 -18.18
N LYS A 105 3.78 7.93 -19.11
CA LYS A 105 4.11 9.04 -20.00
C LYS A 105 3.12 9.09 -21.18
N ASN A 106 1.82 8.98 -20.91
CA ASN A 106 0.81 9.24 -21.92
C ASN A 106 0.16 10.62 -21.71
N ASN A 107 1.01 11.65 -21.63
CA ASN A 107 0.59 13.00 -22.00
C ASN A 107 0.74 13.14 -23.53
N ARG A 108 -0.23 12.59 -24.27
CA ARG A 108 -0.54 13.08 -25.61
C ARG A 108 -1.94 13.66 -25.57
N ILE A 109 -1.97 14.97 -25.29
CA ILE A 109 -2.99 15.86 -25.80
C ILE A 109 -3.02 15.65 -27.32
N SER A 110 -4.13 15.16 -27.84
CA SER A 110 -4.50 15.21 -29.26
C SER A 110 -6.00 15.34 -29.32
#